data_AF-A0A131XI94-F1
#
_entry.id   AF-A0A131XI94-F1
#
_cell.length_a   1.000
_cell.length_b   1.000
_cell.length_c   1.000
_cell.angle_alpha   90.00
_cell.angle_beta   90.00
_cell.angle_gamma   90.00
#
_symmetry.space_group_name_H-M   'P 1'
#
loop_
_entity.id
_entity.type
_entity.pdbx_description
1 polymer ?
#
loop_
_entity_poly.entity_id
_entity_poly.type
_entity_poly.pdbx_seq_one_letter_code
_entity_poly.pdbx_strand_id
1 'polypeptide(L)'
;DITKFYQKSRRVYPPPNPKFDRAQAVDWRQLQTKTFPNPVHLRRIHPDLYSDDKCKLCSMAHASLKHILWECEVIGKENAVSSDEAASRWTAALHSSNLQDQLWAVQQAREAARRQGLRTSSGAA
;
A
#
# COMPACT_ATOMS: atom_id res chain seq x y z
N ASP A 1 -5.95 2.35 -33.65
CA ASP A 1 -6.90 3.27 -33.01
C ASP A 1 -6.13 4.29 -32.18
N ILE A 2 -6.16 5.54 -32.62
CA ILE A 2 -5.40 6.66 -32.04
C ILE A 2 -5.86 7.00 -30.60
N THR A 3 -7.11 6.70 -30.27
CA THR A 3 -7.68 6.98 -28.93
C THR A 3 -7.06 6.09 -27.86
N LYS A 4 -6.84 4.81 -28.16
CA LYS A 4 -6.17 3.84 -27.27
C LYS A 4 -4.73 4.22 -26.99
N PHE A 5 -4.03 4.82 -27.95
CA PHE A 5 -2.66 5.31 -27.77
C PHE A 5 -2.59 6.44 -26.74
N TYR A 6 -3.41 7.49 -26.90
CA TYR A 6 -3.48 8.61 -25.95
C TYR A 6 -4.07 8.22 -24.59
N GLN A 7 -4.93 7.20 -24.52
CA GLN A 7 -5.41 6.67 -23.25
C GLN A 7 -4.29 5.95 -22.49
N LYS A 8 -3.52 5.10 -23.18
CA LYS A 8 -2.40 4.35 -22.57
C LYS A 8 -1.25 5.26 -22.16
N SER A 9 -0.94 6.30 -22.93
CA SER A 9 0.14 7.24 -22.61
C SER A 9 -0.15 8.09 -21.36
N ARG A 10 -1.41 8.23 -20.95
CA ARG A 10 -1.81 8.92 -19.71
C ARG A 10 -1.70 8.05 -18.45
N ARG A 11 -1.41 6.75 -18.59
CA ARG A 11 -1.25 5.86 -17.43
C ARG A 11 0.10 6.11 -16.79
N VAL A 12 0.08 6.72 -15.60
CA VAL A 12 1.26 6.83 -14.73
C VAL A 12 1.57 5.49 -14.06
N TYR A 13 0.52 4.74 -13.67
CA TYR A 13 0.66 3.46 -13.01
C TYR A 13 0.35 2.28 -13.94
N PRO A 14 1.15 1.20 -13.90
CA PRO A 14 0.93 0.03 -14.74
C PRO A 14 -0.23 -0.83 -14.23
N PRO A 15 -0.89 -1.63 -15.10
CA PRO A 15 -1.90 -2.58 -14.65
C PRO A 15 -1.30 -3.63 -13.69
N PRO A 16 -2.15 -4.37 -12.95
CA PRO A 16 -1.71 -5.56 -12.23
C PRO A 16 -1.01 -6.54 -13.18
N ASN A 17 0.05 -7.18 -12.71
CA ASN A 17 0.74 -8.20 -13.47
C ASN A 17 -0.21 -9.37 -13.77
N PRO A 18 -0.19 -9.97 -14.97
CA PRO A 18 -1.09 -11.09 -15.32
C PRO A 18 -0.99 -12.31 -14.39
N LYS A 19 0.12 -12.47 -13.67
CA LYS A 19 0.33 -13.56 -12.71
C LYS A 19 -0.25 -13.29 -11.31
N PHE A 20 -0.86 -12.11 -11.09
CA PHE A 20 -1.53 -11.82 -9.83
C PHE A 20 -2.81 -12.63 -9.69
N ASP A 21 -3.06 -13.13 -8.49
CA ASP A 21 -4.39 -13.57 -8.12
C ASP A 21 -5.35 -12.37 -8.00
N ARG A 22 -6.64 -12.65 -7.84
CA ARG A 22 -7.67 -11.62 -7.74
C ARG A 22 -7.43 -10.66 -6.56
N ALA A 23 -6.99 -11.16 -5.41
CA ALA A 23 -6.77 -10.36 -4.21
C ALA A 23 -5.55 -9.44 -4.37
N GLN A 24 -4.44 -9.96 -4.90
CA GLN A 24 -3.24 -9.19 -5.25
C GLN A 24 -3.57 -8.08 -6.26
N ALA A 25 -4.40 -8.37 -7.27
CA ALA A 25 -4.84 -7.38 -8.24
C ALA A 25 -5.76 -6.30 -7.65
N VAL A 26 -6.56 -6.63 -6.62
CA VAL A 26 -7.34 -5.63 -5.86
C VAL A 26 -6.40 -4.76 -5.02
N ASP A 27 -5.54 -5.37 -4.22
CA ASP A 27 -4.58 -4.68 -3.37
C ASP A 27 -3.70 -3.73 -4.18
N TRP A 28 -3.18 -4.19 -5.33
CA TRP A 28 -2.39 -3.37 -6.24
C TRP A 28 -3.11 -2.09 -6.70
N ARG A 29 -4.37 -2.21 -7.11
CA ARG A 29 -5.19 -1.06 -7.51
C ARG A 29 -5.44 -0.11 -6.34
N GLN A 30 -5.64 -0.65 -5.14
CA GLN A 30 -5.82 0.15 -3.94
C GLN A 30 -4.55 0.93 -3.57
N LEU A 31 -3.36 0.33 -3.74
CA LEU A 31 -2.08 1.03 -3.52
C LEU A 31 -1.92 2.20 -4.49
N GLN A 32 -2.21 1.99 -5.77
CA GLN A 32 -2.10 3.03 -6.81
C GLN A 32 -3.11 4.18 -6.61
N THR A 33 -4.28 3.87 -6.05
CA THR A 33 -5.34 4.85 -5.77
C THR A 33 -5.30 5.41 -4.35
N LYS A 34 -4.31 5.02 -3.53
CA LYS A 34 -4.16 5.43 -2.12
C LYS A 34 -5.38 5.07 -1.25
N THR A 35 -6.05 3.97 -1.57
CA THR A 35 -7.22 3.43 -0.85
C THR A 35 -6.92 2.10 -0.14
N PHE A 36 -5.65 1.70 -0.10
CA PHE A 36 -5.27 0.48 0.61
C PHE A 36 -5.54 0.62 2.12
N PRO A 37 -6.09 -0.42 2.79
CA PRO A 37 -6.45 -0.35 4.21
C PRO A 37 -5.29 0.10 5.10
N ASN A 38 -5.51 1.17 5.86
CA ASN A 38 -4.62 1.69 6.90
C ASN A 38 -5.48 2.42 7.95
N PRO A 39 -4.99 2.63 9.19
CA PRO A 39 -5.78 3.23 10.27
C PRO A 39 -6.48 4.55 9.89
N VAL A 40 -5.77 5.48 9.23
CA VAL A 40 -6.34 6.76 8.77
C VAL A 40 -7.46 6.55 7.76
N HIS A 41 -7.26 5.66 6.79
CA HIS A 41 -8.25 5.40 5.75
C HIS A 41 -9.52 4.73 6.30
N LEU A 42 -9.36 3.74 7.17
CA LEU A 42 -10.49 3.00 7.74
C LEU A 42 -11.31 3.84 8.71
N ARG A 43 -10.67 4.63 9.57
CA ARG A 43 -11.35 5.63 10.41
C ARG A 43 -12.14 6.65 9.59
N ARG A 44 -11.60 7.07 8.44
CA ARG A 44 -12.30 8.01 7.55
C ARG A 44 -13.59 7.42 6.96
N ILE A 45 -13.59 6.13 6.60
CA ILE A 45 -14.73 5.49 5.94
C ILE A 45 -15.74 4.92 6.95
N HIS A 46 -15.25 4.40 8.08
CA HIS A 46 -16.05 3.72 9.10
C HIS A 46 -15.68 4.24 10.51
N PRO A 47 -15.96 5.51 10.83
CA PRO A 47 -15.56 6.12 12.11
C PRO A 47 -16.24 5.49 13.34
N ASP A 48 -17.39 4.85 13.13
CA ASP A 48 -18.14 4.07 14.12
C ASP A 48 -17.44 2.74 14.49
N LEU A 49 -16.74 2.13 13.53
CA LEU A 49 -15.99 0.88 13.74
C LEU A 49 -14.52 1.12 14.13
N TYR A 50 -13.93 2.23 13.69
CA TYR A 50 -12.53 2.57 13.93
C TYR A 50 -12.43 3.91 14.68
N SER A 51 -12.42 3.83 16.01
CA SER A 51 -12.47 5.00 16.91
C SER A 51 -11.20 5.86 16.90
N ASP A 52 -10.05 5.25 16.58
CA ASP A 52 -8.76 5.93 16.46
C ASP A 52 -8.00 5.52 15.20
N ASP A 53 -7.04 6.35 14.81
CA ASP A 53 -6.12 6.15 13.70
C ASP A 53 -4.67 6.09 14.19
N LYS A 54 -4.45 5.61 15.42
CA LYS A 54 -3.12 5.53 16.02
C LYS A 54 -2.34 4.32 15.48
N CYS A 55 -1.03 4.49 15.35
CA CYS A 55 -0.14 3.39 15.00
C CYS A 55 -0.04 2.42 16.17
N LYS A 56 -0.25 1.12 15.92
CA LYS A 56 -0.11 0.08 16.96
C LYS A 56 1.34 -0.18 17.39
N LEU A 57 2.32 0.35 16.66
CA LEU A 57 3.74 0.18 16.98
C LEU A 57 4.29 1.34 17.82
N CYS A 58 4.14 2.59 17.36
CA CYS A 58 4.67 3.76 18.06
C CYS A 58 3.62 4.61 18.79
N SER A 59 2.33 4.23 18.75
CA SER A 59 1.21 4.96 19.36
C SER A 59 0.96 6.38 18.85
N MET A 60 1.72 6.86 17.86
CA MET A 60 1.49 8.16 17.22
C MET A 60 0.14 8.19 16.48
N ALA A 61 -0.52 9.34 16.52
CA ALA A 61 -1.75 9.58 15.76
C ALA A 61 -1.47 9.60 14.25
N HIS A 62 -2.53 9.47 13.45
CA HIS A 62 -2.48 9.58 11.99
C HIS A 62 -1.54 8.57 11.31
N ALA A 63 -1.72 7.29 11.65
CA ALA A 63 -1.03 6.16 11.02
C ALA A 63 -1.52 5.93 9.57
N SER A 64 -1.05 6.79 8.67
CA SER A 64 -1.28 6.68 7.24
C SER A 64 -0.56 5.47 6.65
N LEU A 65 -0.85 5.11 5.39
CA LEU A 65 -0.12 4.05 4.69
C LEU A 65 1.40 4.30 4.66
N LYS A 66 1.85 5.55 4.45
CA LYS A 66 3.28 5.89 4.45
C LYS A 66 3.89 5.68 5.83
N HIS A 67 3.17 6.09 6.87
CA HIS A 67 3.60 5.92 8.25
C HIS A 67 3.85 4.45 8.58
N ILE A 68 2.88 3.58 8.27
CA ILE A 68 2.99 2.15 8.59
C ILE A 68 3.94 1.37 7.66
N LEU A 69 4.44 2.00 6.59
CA LEU A 69 5.41 1.40 5.68
C LEU A 69 6.85 1.84 5.97
N TRP A 70 7.10 3.14 6.20
CA TRP A 70 8.47 3.65 6.37
C TRP A 70 8.63 4.88 7.29
N GLU A 71 7.58 5.66 7.59
CA GLU A 71 7.75 6.85 8.45
C GLU A 71 7.63 6.54 9.96
N CYS A 72 7.18 5.33 10.32
CA CYS A 72 7.13 4.90 11.72
C CYS A 72 8.56 4.68 12.25
N GLU A 73 8.91 5.33 13.36
CA GLU A 73 10.25 5.23 13.96
C GLU A 73 10.64 3.80 14.36
N VAL A 74 9.68 2.96 14.76
CA VAL A 74 9.93 1.56 15.13
C VAL A 74 10.34 0.78 13.90
N ILE A 75 9.61 0.96 12.79
CA ILE A 75 9.90 0.32 11.50
C ILE A 75 11.23 0.83 10.93
N GLY A 76 11.50 2.14 11.02
CA GLY A 76 12.75 2.72 10.55
C GLY A 76 13.98 2.14 11.26
N LYS A 77 13.89 1.94 12.59
CA LYS A 77 14.95 1.29 13.38
C LYS A 77 15.15 -0.18 12.99
N GLU A 78 14.08 -0.92 12.74
CA GLU A 78 14.13 -2.34 12.36
C GLU A 78 14.71 -2.56 10.95
N ASN A 79 14.32 -1.73 9.99
CA ASN A 79 14.73 -1.91 8.60
C ASN A 79 16.16 -1.42 8.31
N ALA A 80 16.74 -0.60 9.19
CA ALA A 80 18.05 0.05 9.00
C ALA A 80 18.19 0.79 7.65
N VAL A 81 17.06 1.26 7.10
CA VAL A 81 16.96 1.98 5.82
C VAL A 81 16.33 3.34 6.09
N SER A 82 16.84 4.39 5.43
CA SER A 82 16.29 5.73 5.58
C SER A 82 14.86 5.83 5.04
N SER A 83 14.06 6.73 5.62
CA SER A 83 12.69 6.99 5.13
C SER A 83 12.67 7.39 3.65
N ASP A 84 13.65 8.19 3.20
CA ASP A 84 13.72 8.67 1.82
C ASP A 84 14.05 7.54 0.82
N GLU A 85 14.95 6.64 1.20
CA GLU A 85 15.29 5.46 0.39
C GLU A 85 14.10 4.51 0.29
N ALA A 86 13.43 4.24 1.41
CA ALA A 86 12.23 3.40 1.43
C ALA A 86 11.09 4.01 0.59
N ALA A 87 10.86 5.32 0.70
CA ALA A 87 9.88 6.05 -0.10
C ALA A 87 10.21 6.03 -1.60
N SER A 88 11.50 6.15 -1.96
CA SER A 88 11.97 6.09 -3.34
C SER A 88 11.78 4.70 -3.93
N ARG A 89 12.17 3.64 -3.21
CA ARG A 89 11.95 2.24 -3.62
C ARG A 89 10.46 1.94 -3.78
N TRP A 90 9.64 2.39 -2.84
CA TRP A 90 8.18 2.23 -2.90
C TRP A 90 7.60 2.89 -4.14
N THR A 91 7.99 4.14 -4.41
CA THR A 91 7.55 4.88 -5.59
C THR A 91 7.97 4.17 -6.86
N ALA A 92 9.24 3.74 -6.96
CA ALA A 92 9.73 3.00 -8.12
C ALA A 92 8.93 1.70 -8.35
N ALA A 93 8.65 0.94 -7.28
CA ALA A 93 7.87 -0.29 -7.36
C ALA A 93 6.46 -0.04 -7.90
N LEU A 94 5.76 1.00 -7.43
CA LEU A 94 4.41 1.35 -7.91
C LEU A 94 4.35 1.72 -9.39
N HIS A 95 5.46 2.16 -9.99
CA HIS A 95 5.56 2.48 -11.42
C HIS A 95 6.05 1.30 -12.26
N SER A 96 6.47 0.19 -11.63
CA SER A 96 7.05 -0.96 -12.33
C SER A 96 5.98 -1.95 -12.82
N SER A 97 6.16 -2.42 -14.06
CA SER A 97 5.38 -3.55 -14.61
C SER A 97 5.98 -4.91 -14.25
N ASN A 98 7.16 -4.93 -13.63
CA ASN A 98 7.85 -6.15 -13.23
C ASN A 98 7.08 -6.88 -12.12
N LEU A 99 6.90 -8.19 -12.27
CA LEU A 99 6.18 -9.01 -11.30
C LEU A 99 6.75 -8.88 -9.88
N GLN A 100 8.08 -8.92 -9.73
CA GLN A 100 8.74 -8.93 -8.43
C GLN A 100 8.54 -7.60 -7.70
N ASP A 101 8.61 -6.47 -8.42
CA ASP A 101 8.37 -5.15 -7.83
C ASP A 101 6.93 -5.00 -7.34
N GLN A 102 5.95 -5.45 -8.15
CA GLN A 102 4.55 -5.40 -7.76
C GLN A 102 4.28 -6.33 -6.56
N LEU A 103 4.83 -7.56 -6.58
CA LEU A 103 4.69 -8.50 -5.46
C LEU A 103 5.30 -7.93 -4.19
N TRP A 104 6.50 -7.35 -4.28
CA TRP A 104 7.16 -6.72 -3.15
C TRP A 104 6.28 -5.62 -2.55
N ALA A 105 5.73 -4.71 -3.36
CA ALA A 105 4.87 -3.64 -2.86
C ALA A 105 3.59 -4.16 -2.18
N VAL A 106 2.92 -5.16 -2.79
CA VAL A 106 1.73 -5.79 -2.20
C VAL A 106 2.08 -6.48 -0.88
N GLN A 107 3.19 -7.22 -0.81
CA GLN A 107 3.63 -7.90 0.41
C GLN A 107 3.96 -6.91 1.53
N GLN A 108 4.71 -5.86 1.23
CA GLN A 108 5.03 -4.79 2.19
C GLN A 108 3.76 -4.11 2.72
N ALA A 109 2.79 -3.81 1.85
CA ALA A 109 1.50 -3.25 2.26
C ALA A 109 0.71 -4.17 3.20
N ARG A 110 0.62 -5.46 2.83
CA ARG A 110 -0.11 -6.46 3.61
C ARG A 110 0.50 -6.64 4.98
N GLU A 111 1.83 -6.75 5.04
CA GLU A 111 2.55 -6.90 6.30
C GLU A 111 2.40 -5.64 7.18
N ALA A 112 2.50 -4.44 6.60
CA ALA A 112 2.26 -3.20 7.31
C ALA A 112 0.84 -3.11 7.89
N ALA A 113 -0.19 -3.47 7.11
CA ALA A 113 -1.57 -3.51 7.58
C ALA A 113 -1.77 -4.57 8.69
N ARG A 114 -1.14 -5.74 8.55
CA ARG A 114 -1.18 -6.81 9.55
C ARG A 114 -0.62 -6.36 10.90
N ARG A 115 0.48 -5.59 10.92
CA ARG A 115 1.05 -5.00 12.14
C ARG A 115 0.09 -4.03 12.84
N GLN A 116 -0.86 -3.45 12.10
CA GLN A 116 -1.92 -2.61 12.65
C GLN A 116 -3.17 -3.41 13.08
N GLY A 117 -3.14 -4.74 12.97
CA GLY A 117 -4.30 -5.60 13.23
C GLY A 117 -5.37 -5.55 12.13
N LEU A 118 -5.03 -4.99 10.96
CA LEU A 118 -5.97 -4.87 9.84
C LEU A 118 -5.89 -6.10 8.95
N ARG A 119 -7.06 -6.64 8.58
CA ARG A 119 -7.15 -7.70 7.59
C ARG A 119 -7.20 -7.07 6.20
N THR A 120 -6.22 -7.39 5.37
CA THR A 120 -6.28 -7.11 3.93
C THR A 120 -7.12 -8.18 3.26
N SER A 121 -7.64 -7.92 2.07
CA SER A 121 -8.44 -8.91 1.36
C SER A 121 -7.64 -10.20 1.13
N SER A 122 -7.94 -11.22 1.92
CA SER A 122 -7.43 -12.59 1.81
C SER A 122 -8.56 -13.51 2.20
N GLY A 123 -9.13 -14.20 1.21
CA GLY A 123 -10.04 -15.33 1.40
C GLY A 123 -11.48 -14.99 1.78
N ALA A 124 -12.28 -14.51 0.83
CA ALA A 124 -13.63 -15.08 0.70
C ALA A 124 -13.47 -16.31 -0.20
N ALA A 125 -13.35 -17.48 0.42
CA ALA A 125 -13.57 -18.76 -0.23
C ALA A 125 -15.08 -19.00 -0.34
#